data_AF-A0A352XMY2-F1
#
_entry.id   AF-A0A352XMY2-F1
#
_cell.length_a   1.000
_cell.length_b   1.000
_cell.length_c   1.000
_cell.angle_alpha   90.00
_cell.angle_beta   90.00
_cell.angle_gamma   90.00
#
_symmetry.space_group_name_H-M   'P 1'
#
loop_
_entity.id
_entity.type
_entity.pdbx_description
1 polymer ?
#
loop_
_entity_poly.entity_id
_entity_poly.type
_entity_poly.pdbx_seq_one_letter_code
_entity_poly.pdbx_strand_id
1 'polypeptide(L)' 'MSRLIITKTPKCYVGGAFIRSECGKVAAWHEHTGSFFANMPVCSR' A
#
# COMPACT_ATOMS: atom_id res chain seq x y z
N MET A 1 2.98 -13.71 -16.72
CA MET A 1 3.95 -12.82 -16.03
C MET A 1 4.08 -13.27 -14.59
N SER A 2 5.30 -13.37 -14.03
CA SER A 2 5.46 -13.63 -12.59
C SER A 2 5.08 -12.36 -11.81
N ARG A 3 4.45 -12.54 -10.65
CA ARG A 3 4.00 -11.42 -9.82
C ARG A 3 5.20 -10.74 -9.16
N LEU A 4 5.26 -9.42 -9.24
CA LEU A 4 6.31 -8.65 -8.58
C LEU A 4 6.05 -8.65 -7.07
N ILE A 5 7.01 -9.11 -6.27
CA ILE A 5 6.93 -9.00 -4.82
C ILE A 5 7.29 -7.57 -4.43
N ILE A 6 6.30 -6.82 -3.93
CA ILE A 6 6.51 -5.46 -3.45
C ILE A 6 6.85 -5.50 -1.97
N THR A 7 8.13 -5.29 -1.66
CA THR A 7 8.65 -5.30 -0.28
C THR A 7 8.57 -3.93 0.41
N LYS A 8 8.39 -2.85 -0.36
CA LYS A 8 8.25 -1.48 0.16
C LYS A 8 6.79 -1.06 0.18
N THR A 9 6.38 -0.38 1.24
CA THR A 9 5.05 0.25 1.31
C THR A 9 4.88 1.24 0.14
N PRO A 10 3.87 1.08 -0.73
CA PRO A 10 3.57 2.02 -1.79
C PRO A 10 3.06 3.35 -1.22
N LYS A 11 3.15 4.41 -2.02
CA LYS A 11 2.72 5.78 -1.67
C LYS A 11 1.37 6.10 -2.30
N CYS A 12 0.63 7.02 -1.69
CA CYS A 12 -0.60 7.54 -2.27
C CYS A 12 -0.24 8.41 -3.48
N TYR A 13 -1.03 8.32 -4.56
CA TYR A 13 -0.90 9.20 -5.72
C TYR A 13 -2.04 10.21 -5.72
N VAL A 14 -1.72 11.49 -5.53
CA VAL A 14 -2.70 12.57 -5.38
C VAL A 14 -2.20 13.78 -6.15
N GLY A 15 -3.07 14.37 -6.99
CA GLY A 15 -2.77 15.61 -7.71
C GLY A 15 -1.52 15.57 -8.59
N GLY A 16 -1.16 14.40 -9.12
CA GLY A 16 0.03 14.24 -9.96
C GLY A 16 1.31 13.80 -9.24
N ALA A 17 1.29 13.63 -7.92
CA ALA A 17 2.48 13.32 -7.12
C ALA A 17 2.30 12.14 -6.17
N PHE A 18 3.41 11.44 -5.87
CA PHE A 18 3.47 10.41 -4.84
C PHE A 18 3.75 11.01 -3.46
N ILE A 19 2.77 10.93 -2.56
CA ILE A 19 2.84 11.49 -1.22
C ILE A 19 2.74 10.40 -0.14
N ARG A 20 3.13 10.74 1.09
CA ARG A 20 2.77 9.93 2.25
C ARG A 20 1.32 10.21 2.63
N SER A 21 0.64 9.23 3.22
CA SER A 21 -0.64 9.48 3.87
C SER A 21 -0.45 10.49 5.00
N GLU A 22 -1.44 11.37 5.18
CA GLU A 22 -1.44 12.40 6.22
C GLU A 22 -1.26 11.79 7.61
N CYS A 23 -1.99 10.71 7.92
CA CYS A 23 -1.94 10.06 9.23
C CYS A 23 -0.73 9.14 9.43
N GLY A 24 0.10 8.91 8.40
CA GLY A 24 1.26 8.02 8.46
C GLY A 24 0.96 6.53 8.72
N LYS A 25 -0.33 6.15 8.84
CA LYS A 25 -0.73 4.77 9.13
C LYS A 25 -0.61 3.87 7.90
N VAL A 26 -0.34 2.61 8.17
CA VAL A 26 -0.19 1.54 7.18
C VAL A 26 -0.95 0.30 7.67
N ALA A 27 -1.59 -0.43 6.76
CA ALA A 27 -2.33 -1.66 7.08
C ALA A 27 -1.85 -2.82 6.21
N ALA A 28 -1.81 -4.03 6.78
CA ALA A 28 -1.47 -5.24 6.05
C ALA A 28 -2.62 -5.64 5.12
N TRP A 29 -2.29 -5.89 3.86
CA TRP A 29 -3.20 -6.36 2.84
C TRP A 29 -2.86 -7.80 2.48
N HIS A 30 -3.90 -8.61 2.35
CA HIS A 30 -3.79 -10.04 2.13
C HIS A 30 -4.50 -10.40 0.83
N GLU A 31 -4.00 -11.45 0.19
CA GLU A 31 -4.66 -12.04 -0.96
C GLU A 31 -5.93 -12.79 -0.53
N HIS A 32 -6.75 -13.20 -1.50
CA HIS A 32 -7.93 -14.02 -1.24
C HIS A 32 -7.62 -15.36 -0.53
N THR A 33 -6.40 -15.86 -0.65
CA THR A 33 -5.89 -17.06 0.05
C THR A 33 -5.51 -16.79 1.51
N GLY A 34 -5.54 -15.54 1.96
CA GLY A 34 -5.04 -15.12 3.27
C GLY A 34 -3.54 -14.88 3.34
N SER A 35 -2.79 -15.10 2.24
CA SER A 35 -1.34 -14.83 2.22
C SER A 35 -1.05 -13.33 2.26
N PHE A 36 -0.01 -12.92 3.01
CA PHE A 36 0.44 -11.53 3.04
C PHE A 36 0.83 -11.07 1.64
N PHE A 37 0.30 -9.92 1.23
CA PHE A 37 0.62 -9.32 -0.05
C PHE A 37 1.51 -8.08 0.09
N ALA A 38 1.04 -7.07 0.83
CA ALA A 38 1.77 -5.81 1.02
C ALA A 38 1.23 -5.03 2.22
N ASN A 39 2.02 -4.09 2.73
CA ASN A 39 1.51 -3.04 3.61
C ASN A 39 1.03 -1.86 2.75
N MET A 40 -0.21 -1.40 2.91
CA MET A 40 -0.82 -0.31 2.15
C MET A 40 -1.05 0.93 3.03
N PRO A 41 -0.81 2.16 2.53
CA PRO A 41 -1.08 3.37 3.28
C PRO A 41 -2.58 3.53 3.54
N VAL A 42 -2.94 3.96 4.75
CA VAL A 42 -4.33 4.30 5.10
C VAL A 42 -4.50 5.81 4.95
N CYS A 43 -5.37 6.24 4.03
CA CYS A 43 -5.74 7.65 3.91
C CYS A 43 -6.78 8.00 4.99
N SER A 44 -6.63 9.16 5.62
CA SER A 44 -7.69 9.79 6.42
C SER A 44 -8.93 10.01 5.55
N ARG A 45 -10.09 10.04 6.20
CA ARG A 45 -11.36 10.37 5.54
C ARG A 45 -11.48 11.88 5.37
#